data_AF-K1TRP8-F1
#
_entry.id   AF-K1TRP8-F1
#
_cell.length_a   1.000
_cell.length_b   1.000
_cell.length_c   1.000
_cell.angle_alpha   90.00
_cell.angle_beta   90.00
_cell.angle_gamma   90.00
#
_symmetry.space_group_name_H-M   'P 1'
#
loop_
_entity.id
_entity.type
_entity.pdbx_description
1 polymer ?
#
loop_
_entity_poly.entity_id
_entity_poly.type
_entity_poly.pdbx_seq_one_letter_code
_entity_poly.pdbx_strand_id
1 'polypeptide(L)'
;YFIAKALDQVRPGGVIAVVTSSYTMDKRTASARKYIAQRSELLGAIRLPNNAFKAAAGTEVVSDILFLQKRERMVDIEPEWVHLATNEDGIQMNSYFIDHPDMILGEMKMVSGPFGPTPTCEPYLEQPLEALLAEAVQNIHGEITAYDREEELEGDAANEENQNVSRDGGYKSYNRDSNYNRYNNDGEQRPYRPRTNSYNR
;
A
#
# COMPACT_ATOMS: atom_id res chain seq x y z
N TYR A 1 4.88 -4.39 0.36
CA TYR A 1 5.48 -3.49 -0.65
C TYR A 1 4.41 -2.74 -1.43
N PHE A 2 3.59 -3.40 -2.24
CA PHE A 2 2.60 -2.73 -3.11
C PHE A 2 1.62 -1.81 -2.37
N ILE A 3 1.12 -2.22 -1.20
CA ILE A 3 0.25 -1.37 -0.37
C ILE A 3 0.94 -0.06 0.01
N ALA A 4 2.19 -0.13 0.49
CA ALA A 4 2.96 1.06 0.85
C ALA A 4 3.25 1.95 -0.35
N LYS A 5 3.52 1.36 -1.53
CA LYS A 5 3.68 2.10 -2.77
C LYS A 5 2.38 2.77 -3.22
N ALA A 6 1.23 2.11 -3.09
CA ALA A 6 -0.07 2.73 -3.36
C ALA A 6 -0.32 3.92 -2.41
N LEU A 7 0.01 3.77 -1.12
CA LEU A 7 -0.04 4.87 -0.16
C LEU A 7 0.92 6.02 -0.52
N ASP A 8 2.07 5.77 -1.15
CA ASP A 8 2.94 6.85 -1.63
C ASP A 8 2.29 7.69 -2.73
N GLN A 9 1.37 7.11 -3.52
CA GLN A 9 0.75 7.76 -4.68
C GLN A 9 -0.54 8.53 -4.38
N VAL A 10 -1.08 8.40 -3.16
CA VAL A 10 -2.25 9.17 -2.73
C VAL A 10 -1.84 10.29 -1.79
N ARG A 11 -2.58 11.39 -1.79
CA ARG A 11 -2.39 12.50 -0.83
C ARG A 11 -2.79 12.09 0.60
N PRO A 12 -2.32 12.80 1.64
CA PRO A 12 -2.91 12.73 2.99
C PRO A 12 -4.45 12.76 2.96
N GLY A 13 -5.10 11.91 3.75
CA GLY A 13 -6.56 11.75 3.77
C GLY A 13 -7.13 10.99 2.57
N GLY A 14 -6.34 10.73 1.52
CA GLY A 14 -6.75 9.91 0.38
C GLY A 14 -6.94 8.43 0.76
N VAL A 15 -7.88 7.77 0.09
CA VAL A 15 -8.22 6.36 0.34
C VAL A 15 -7.74 5.48 -0.81
N ILE A 16 -7.21 4.31 -0.48
CA ILE A 16 -6.94 3.23 -1.43
C ILE A 16 -7.80 2.01 -1.09
N ALA A 17 -8.26 1.29 -2.11
CA ALA A 17 -8.83 -0.04 -1.99
C ALA A 17 -7.90 -1.03 -2.71
N VAL A 18 -7.47 -2.09 -2.02
CA VAL A 18 -6.51 -3.06 -2.56
C VAL A 18 -6.97 -4.48 -2.32
N VAL A 19 -6.87 -5.32 -3.36
CA VAL A 19 -7.08 -6.78 -3.23
C VAL A 19 -5.74 -7.44 -2.93
N THR A 20 -5.72 -8.30 -1.91
CA THR A 20 -4.51 -9.02 -1.49
C THR A 20 -4.87 -10.41 -0.98
N SER A 21 -3.94 -11.35 -0.95
CA SER A 21 -4.18 -12.65 -0.28
C SER A 21 -4.38 -12.46 1.23
N SER A 22 -5.11 -13.37 1.88
CA SER A 22 -5.31 -13.36 3.34
C SER A 22 -4.02 -13.28 4.16
N TYR A 23 -2.90 -13.76 3.61
CA TYR A 23 -1.57 -13.65 4.21
C TYR A 23 -1.18 -12.23 4.63
N THR A 24 -1.68 -11.18 3.98
CA THR A 24 -1.38 -9.80 4.40
C THR A 24 -1.93 -9.52 5.80
N MET A 25 -3.15 -9.99 6.09
CA MET A 25 -3.81 -9.80 7.38
C MET A 25 -3.48 -10.91 8.38
N ASP A 26 -3.29 -12.15 7.93
CA ASP A 26 -3.20 -13.33 8.81
C ASP A 26 -1.76 -13.80 9.11
N LYS A 27 -0.73 -13.18 8.51
CA LYS A 27 0.65 -13.59 8.77
C LYS A 27 1.00 -13.47 10.26
N ARG A 28 1.62 -14.51 10.82
CA ARG A 28 2.07 -14.54 12.23
C ARG A 28 2.91 -13.32 12.62
N THR A 29 3.82 -12.90 11.74
CA THR A 29 4.62 -11.70 11.96
C THR A 29 3.82 -10.44 11.62
N ALA A 30 3.66 -9.56 12.60
CA ALA A 30 2.89 -8.32 12.45
C ALA A 30 3.62 -7.18 11.71
N SER A 31 4.88 -7.34 11.31
CA SER A 31 5.73 -6.25 10.79
C SER A 31 5.11 -5.52 9.59
N ALA A 32 4.50 -6.25 8.66
CA ALA A 32 3.82 -5.65 7.52
C ALA A 32 2.58 -4.85 7.94
N ARG A 33 1.78 -5.39 8.88
CA ARG A 33 0.58 -4.71 9.40
C ARG A 33 0.94 -3.47 10.19
N LYS A 34 1.95 -3.54 11.07
CA LYS A 34 2.51 -2.37 11.78
C LYS A 34 2.93 -1.28 10.81
N TYR A 35 3.70 -1.65 9.79
CA TYR A 35 4.15 -0.69 8.79
C TYR A 35 3.02 -0.02 8.01
N ILE A 36 1.94 -0.76 7.73
CA ILE A 36 0.73 -0.19 7.11
C ILE A 36 0.01 0.72 8.10
N ALA A 37 -0.24 0.28 9.35
CA ALA A 37 -0.93 1.04 10.39
C ALA A 37 -0.27 2.38 10.71
N GLN A 38 1.07 2.41 10.72
CA GLN A 38 1.83 3.64 10.94
C GLN A 38 1.58 4.69 9.86
N ARG A 39 1.18 4.28 8.65
CA ARG A 39 1.03 5.12 7.45
C ARG A 39 -0.41 5.35 7.04
N SER A 40 -1.34 4.52 7.51
CA SER A 40 -2.75 4.58 7.16
C SER A 40 -3.65 4.16 8.31
N GLU A 41 -4.87 4.67 8.29
CA GLU A 41 -6.00 4.11 9.04
C GLU A 41 -6.61 2.95 8.27
N LEU A 42 -7.06 1.91 8.96
CA LEU A 42 -7.86 0.84 8.36
C LEU A 42 -9.33 1.24 8.47
N LEU A 43 -9.95 1.61 7.35
CA LEU A 43 -11.38 1.96 7.30
C LEU A 43 -12.26 0.71 7.32
N GLY A 44 -11.73 -0.38 6.77
CA GLY A 44 -12.39 -1.67 6.75
C GLY A 44 -11.60 -2.68 5.90
N ALA A 45 -11.88 -3.95 6.13
CA ALA A 45 -11.40 -5.06 5.32
C ALA A 45 -12.55 -6.02 5.06
N ILE A 46 -12.58 -6.65 3.89
CA ILE A 46 -13.58 -7.66 3.51
C ILE A 46 -12.83 -8.92 3.08
N ARG A 47 -13.14 -10.06 3.70
CA ARG A 47 -12.57 -11.37 3.36
C ARG A 47 -13.47 -12.09 2.37
N LEU A 48 -12.91 -12.40 1.20
CA LEU A 48 -13.57 -13.10 0.11
C LEU A 48 -13.39 -14.62 0.23
N PRO A 49 -14.36 -15.41 -0.24
CA PRO A 49 -14.23 -16.86 -0.30
C PRO A 49 -13.13 -17.27 -1.28
N ASN A 50 -12.55 -18.44 -1.03
CA ASN A 50 -11.41 -18.97 -1.80
C ASN A 50 -11.68 -19.10 -3.30
N ASN A 51 -12.93 -19.24 -3.72
CA ASN A 51 -13.32 -19.38 -5.12
C ASN A 51 -13.56 -18.05 -5.85
N ALA A 52 -13.44 -16.89 -5.17
CA ALA A 52 -13.75 -15.58 -5.75
C ALA A 52 -13.00 -15.28 -7.06
N PHE A 53 -11.77 -15.80 -7.20
CA PHE A 53 -10.94 -15.62 -8.39
C PHE A 53 -10.82 -16.88 -9.25
N LYS A 54 -11.55 -17.95 -8.94
CA LYS A 54 -11.45 -19.23 -9.65
C LYS A 54 -11.86 -19.10 -11.12
N ALA A 55 -12.96 -18.41 -11.40
CA ALA A 55 -13.46 -18.23 -12.76
C ALA A 55 -12.58 -17.27 -13.59
N ALA A 56 -12.07 -16.21 -12.98
CA ALA A 56 -11.32 -15.16 -13.67
C ALA A 56 -9.82 -15.44 -13.80
N ALA A 57 -9.22 -16.12 -12.82
CA ALA A 57 -7.77 -16.31 -12.70
C ALA A 57 -7.34 -17.77 -12.51
N GLY A 58 -8.29 -18.71 -12.39
CA GLY A 58 -7.98 -20.14 -12.25
C GLY A 58 -7.34 -20.53 -10.91
N THR A 59 -7.43 -19.67 -9.89
CA THR A 59 -6.82 -19.90 -8.57
C THR A 59 -7.86 -19.95 -7.47
N GLU A 60 -7.60 -20.79 -6.46
CA GLU A 60 -8.40 -20.87 -5.24
C GLU A 60 -7.59 -20.32 -4.07
N VAL A 61 -7.81 -19.04 -3.74
CA VAL A 61 -7.03 -18.32 -2.73
C VAL A 61 -7.97 -17.42 -1.94
N VAL A 62 -7.97 -17.58 -0.61
CA VAL A 62 -8.64 -16.62 0.28
C VAL A 62 -7.96 -15.26 0.13
N SER A 63 -8.75 -14.25 -0.18
CA SER A 63 -8.27 -12.91 -0.47
C SER A 63 -9.05 -11.89 0.31
N ASP A 64 -8.41 -10.79 0.68
CA ASP A 64 -8.99 -9.69 1.40
C ASP A 64 -9.01 -8.43 0.49
N ILE A 65 -10.07 -7.64 0.58
CA ILE A 65 -10.13 -6.27 0.07
C ILE A 65 -9.89 -5.34 1.25
N LEU A 66 -8.82 -4.54 1.21
CA LEU A 66 -8.47 -3.60 2.28
C LEU A 66 -8.76 -2.17 1.85
N PHE A 67 -9.44 -1.41 2.71
CA PHE A 67 -9.72 0.01 2.54
C PHE A 67 -8.87 0.80 3.54
N LEU A 68 -7.91 1.55 3.02
CA LEU A 68 -6.88 2.22 3.81
C LEU A 68 -6.89 3.72 3.52
N GLN A 69 -6.95 4.54 4.56
CA GLN A 69 -6.86 5.99 4.43
C GLN A 69 -5.46 6.46 4.82
N LYS A 70 -4.76 7.16 3.93
CA LYS A 70 -3.40 7.66 4.18
C LYS A 70 -3.41 8.70 5.30
N ARG A 71 -2.52 8.54 6.28
CA ARG A 71 -2.25 9.54 7.32
C ARG A 71 -1.39 10.68 6.75
N GLU A 72 -1.54 11.86 7.32
CA GLU A 72 -0.70 13.02 6.99
C GLU A 72 0.78 12.79 7.29
N ARG A 73 1.06 12.10 8.40
CA ARG A 73 2.40 11.71 8.82
C ARG A 73 2.42 10.28 9.31
N MET A 74 3.61 9.68 9.30
CA MET A 74 3.81 8.41 9.99
C MET A 74 3.66 8.61 11.49
N VAL A 75 2.91 7.71 12.14
CA VAL A 75 2.72 7.70 13.58
C VAL A 75 3.06 6.31 14.09
N ASP A 76 3.80 6.21 15.18
CA ASP A 76 4.08 4.92 15.80
C ASP A 76 2.87 4.48 16.64
N ILE A 77 2.01 3.67 16.03
CA ILE A 77 0.80 3.13 16.64
C ILE A 77 0.65 1.65 16.34
N GLU A 78 -0.02 0.94 17.25
CA GLU A 78 -0.38 -0.47 17.09
C GLU A 78 -1.86 -0.64 17.42
N PRO A 79 -2.76 -0.34 16.46
CA PRO A 79 -4.19 -0.60 16.64
C PRO A 79 -4.45 -2.12 16.68
N GLU A 80 -5.60 -2.53 17.24
CA GLU A 80 -5.90 -3.94 17.53
C GLU A 80 -5.81 -4.85 16.29
N TRP A 81 -6.24 -4.36 15.11
CA TRP A 81 -6.17 -5.12 13.85
C TRP A 81 -4.75 -5.51 13.43
N VAL A 82 -3.70 -4.93 14.02
CA VAL A 82 -2.31 -5.37 13.79
C VAL A 82 -2.03 -6.75 14.38
N HIS A 83 -2.87 -7.23 15.30
CA HIS A 83 -2.70 -8.50 15.98
C HIS A 83 -3.50 -9.64 15.33
N LEU A 84 -3.20 -10.85 15.79
CA LEU A 84 -3.98 -12.04 15.46
C LEU A 84 -4.73 -12.47 16.71
N ALA A 85 -5.93 -12.98 16.51
CA ALA A 85 -6.74 -13.62 17.53
C ALA A 85 -7.17 -15.01 17.03
N THR A 86 -7.88 -15.76 17.88
CA THR A 86 -8.37 -17.10 17.57
C THR A 86 -9.87 -17.11 17.79
N ASN A 87 -10.64 -17.58 16.80
CA ASN A 87 -12.09 -17.69 16.94
C ASN A 87 -12.49 -18.87 17.85
N GLU A 88 -13.79 -19.04 18.07
CA GLU A 88 -14.35 -20.11 18.90
C GLU A 88 -14.02 -21.52 18.36
N ASP A 89 -13.80 -21.66 17.05
CA ASP A 89 -13.44 -22.92 16.39
C ASP A 89 -11.93 -23.23 16.44
N GLY A 90 -11.13 -22.40 17.12
CA GLY A 90 -9.68 -22.57 17.19
C GLY A 90 -8.91 -22.12 15.94
N ILE A 91 -9.56 -21.38 15.04
CA ILE A 91 -8.95 -20.83 13.82
C ILE A 91 -8.30 -19.50 14.14
N GLN A 92 -6.97 -19.43 13.98
CA GLN A 92 -6.22 -18.19 14.13
C GLN A 92 -6.32 -17.33 12.86
N MET A 93 -6.72 -16.08 13.01
CA MET A 93 -6.77 -15.08 11.94
C MET A 93 -6.58 -13.66 12.50
N ASN A 94 -6.58 -12.65 11.63
CA ASN A 94 -6.47 -11.26 12.06
C ASN A 94 -7.58 -10.85 13.04
N SER A 95 -7.25 -10.09 14.10
CA SER A 95 -8.22 -9.65 15.11
C SER A 95 -9.39 -8.87 14.51
N TYR A 96 -9.16 -8.09 13.44
CA TYR A 96 -10.23 -7.37 12.75
C TYR A 96 -11.36 -8.31 12.28
N PHE A 97 -11.04 -9.47 11.72
CA PHE A 97 -12.06 -10.40 11.22
C PHE A 97 -12.77 -11.16 12.35
N ILE A 98 -12.16 -11.25 13.53
CA ILE A 98 -12.81 -11.77 14.73
C ILE A 98 -13.84 -10.76 15.25
N ASP A 99 -13.48 -9.48 15.26
CA ASP A 99 -14.34 -8.40 15.74
C ASP A 99 -15.43 -8.01 14.72
N HIS A 100 -15.20 -8.31 13.44
CA HIS A 100 -16.11 -8.03 12.31
C HIS A 100 -16.41 -9.30 11.50
N PRO A 101 -17.15 -10.28 12.07
CA PRO A 101 -17.49 -11.51 11.36
C PRO A 101 -18.39 -11.27 10.14
N ASP A 102 -19.16 -10.17 10.13
CA ASP A 102 -19.97 -9.72 8.99
C ASP A 102 -19.12 -9.35 7.76
N MET A 103 -17.84 -9.09 7.95
CA MET A 103 -16.88 -8.79 6.89
C MET A 103 -16.26 -10.04 6.26
N ILE A 104 -16.63 -11.25 6.70
CA ILE A 104 -16.18 -12.51 6.12
C ILE A 104 -17.29 -13.08 5.24
N LEU A 105 -17.10 -13.04 3.92
CA LEU A 105 -18.10 -13.43 2.93
C LEU A 105 -18.10 -14.93 2.64
N GLY A 106 -18.06 -15.73 3.71
CA GLY A 106 -18.03 -17.18 3.64
C GLY A 106 -17.82 -17.83 5.01
N GLU A 107 -17.73 -19.14 5.02
CA GLU A 107 -17.53 -19.94 6.23
C GLU A 107 -16.04 -20.24 6.43
N MET A 108 -15.48 -19.84 7.58
CA MET A 108 -14.09 -20.14 7.92
C MET A 108 -13.94 -21.60 8.34
N LYS A 109 -13.03 -22.33 7.69
CA LYS A 109 -12.73 -23.74 8.00
C LYS A 109 -11.25 -24.05 7.99
N MET A 110 -10.85 -25.08 8.72
CA MET A 110 -9.52 -25.67 8.61
C MET A 110 -9.54 -26.78 7.56
N VAL A 111 -8.70 -26.64 6.53
CA VAL A 111 -8.52 -27.67 5.50
C VAL A 111 -7.08 -28.19 5.51
N SER A 112 -6.91 -29.46 5.12
CA SER A 112 -5.59 -30.07 4.98
C SER A 112 -4.90 -29.55 3.72
N GLY A 113 -3.78 -28.86 3.88
CA GLY A 113 -2.92 -28.42 2.78
C GLY A 113 -1.60 -29.20 2.71
N PRO A 114 -0.83 -29.06 1.62
CA PRO A 114 0.48 -29.70 1.45
C PRO A 114 1.51 -29.35 2.54
N PHE A 115 1.31 -28.21 3.21
CA PHE A 115 2.18 -27.70 4.27
C PHE A 115 1.54 -27.78 5.66
N GLY A 116 0.47 -28.57 5.81
CA GLY A 116 -0.30 -28.74 7.02
C GLY A 116 -1.68 -28.07 6.98
N PRO A 117 -2.45 -28.17 8.08
CA PRO A 117 -3.75 -27.54 8.20
C PRO A 117 -3.67 -26.04 7.95
N THR A 118 -4.51 -25.52 7.06
CA THR A 118 -4.55 -24.12 6.67
C THR A 118 -6.00 -23.60 6.78
N PRO A 119 -6.22 -22.40 7.32
CA PRO A 119 -7.53 -21.77 7.30
C PRO A 119 -7.94 -21.41 5.86
N THR A 120 -9.20 -21.68 5.52
CA THR A 120 -9.85 -21.28 4.28
C THR A 120 -11.18 -20.59 4.58
N CYS A 121 -11.66 -19.79 3.64
CA CYS A 121 -13.00 -19.21 3.64
C CYS A 121 -13.78 -19.88 2.50
N GLU A 122 -14.75 -20.72 2.82
CA GLU A 122 -15.61 -21.38 1.83
C GLU A 122 -16.81 -20.51 1.48
N PRO A 123 -17.25 -20.48 0.21
CA PRO A 123 -18.40 -19.69 -0.19
C PRO A 123 -19.69 -20.20 0.46
N TYR A 124 -20.59 -19.29 0.82
CA TYR A 124 -21.98 -19.66 1.13
C TYR A 124 -22.67 -20.15 -0.15
N LEU A 125 -23.15 -21.39 -0.18
CA LEU A 125 -23.71 -22.02 -1.38
C LEU A 125 -24.96 -21.34 -1.93
N GLU A 126 -25.75 -20.72 -1.05
CA GLU A 126 -27.05 -20.13 -1.39
C GLU A 126 -27.03 -18.59 -1.44
N GLN A 127 -25.87 -17.96 -1.21
CA GLN A 127 -25.74 -16.50 -1.17
C GLN A 127 -24.74 -16.03 -2.24
N PRO A 128 -25.17 -15.24 -3.23
CA PRO A 128 -24.27 -14.75 -4.27
C PRO A 128 -23.26 -13.77 -3.69
N LEU A 129 -21.99 -13.92 -4.08
CA LEU A 129 -20.88 -13.10 -3.58
C LEU A 129 -21.11 -11.60 -3.84
N GLU A 130 -21.76 -11.27 -4.96
CA GLU A 130 -22.06 -9.90 -5.35
C GLU A 130 -22.98 -9.20 -4.34
N ALA A 131 -24.01 -9.89 -3.83
CA ALA A 131 -24.93 -9.34 -2.84
C ALA A 131 -24.23 -9.16 -1.49
N LEU A 132 -23.50 -10.19 -1.05
CA LEU A 132 -22.69 -10.16 0.17
C LEU A 132 -21.69 -9.00 0.17
N LEU A 133 -21.00 -8.81 -0.96
CA LEU A 133 -20.02 -7.74 -1.11
C LEU A 133 -20.69 -6.36 -1.10
N ALA A 134 -21.86 -6.22 -1.74
CA ALA A 134 -22.60 -4.96 -1.74
C ALA A 134 -23.04 -4.56 -0.33
N GLU A 135 -23.41 -5.51 0.51
CA GLU A 135 -23.75 -5.30 1.93
C GLU A 135 -22.51 -4.94 2.76
N ALA A 136 -21.44 -5.75 2.67
CA ALA A 136 -20.21 -5.52 3.44
C ALA A 136 -19.57 -4.16 3.15
N VAL A 137 -19.66 -3.66 1.92
CA VAL A 137 -19.14 -2.32 1.57
C VAL A 137 -19.87 -1.20 2.32
N GLN A 138 -21.15 -1.37 2.69
CA GLN A 138 -21.89 -0.37 3.47
C GLN A 138 -21.38 -0.23 4.91
N ASN A 139 -20.72 -1.28 5.42
CA ASN A 139 -20.17 -1.29 6.77
C ASN A 139 -18.74 -0.70 6.83
N ILE A 140 -18.22 -0.18 5.72
CA ILE A 140 -16.93 0.52 5.69
C ILE A 140 -17.17 1.99 6.03
N HIS A 141 -16.55 2.46 7.11
CA HIS A 141 -16.70 3.82 7.57
C HIS A 141 -15.42 4.62 7.34
N GLY A 142 -15.51 5.71 6.59
CA GLY A 142 -14.42 6.65 6.42
C GLY A 142 -14.90 7.97 5.83
N GLU A 143 -14.25 9.06 6.22
CA GLU A 143 -14.52 10.39 5.67
C GLU A 143 -13.51 10.68 4.57
N ILE A 144 -13.97 10.81 3.33
CA ILE A 144 -13.14 11.32 2.23
C ILE A 144 -13.31 12.83 2.20
N THR A 145 -12.30 13.56 2.68
CA THR A 145 -12.28 15.02 2.57
C THR A 145 -12.24 15.40 1.09
N ALA A 146 -13.32 16.04 0.62
CA ALA A 146 -13.38 16.61 -0.71
C ALA A 146 -12.26 17.66 -0.85
N TYR A 147 -11.63 17.69 -2.01
CA TYR A 147 -10.67 18.74 -2.32
C TYR A 147 -11.39 19.91 -2.95
N ASP A 148 -11.24 21.10 -2.39
CA ASP A 148 -11.45 22.33 -3.13
C ASP A 148 -10.15 22.64 -3.88
N ARG A 149 -10.18 22.42 -5.20
CA ARG A 149 -9.04 22.58 -6.12
C ARG A 149 -8.52 24.02 -6.22
N GLU A 150 -9.13 24.96 -5.49
CA GLU A 150 -8.80 26.39 -5.53
C GLU A 150 -7.58 26.73 -4.64
N GLU A 151 -7.33 26.01 -3.54
CA GLU A 151 -6.25 26.33 -2.59
C GLU A 151 -4.82 26.13 -3.15
N GLU A 152 -4.63 25.23 -4.12
CA GLU A 152 -3.31 24.99 -4.73
C GLU A 152 -2.92 26.10 -5.72
N LEU A 153 -3.90 26.73 -6.38
CA LEU A 153 -3.66 27.83 -7.33
C LEU A 153 -3.23 29.12 -6.61
N GLU A 154 -3.66 29.31 -5.36
CA GLU A 154 -3.24 30.45 -4.54
C GLU A 154 -1.83 30.27 -3.94
N GLY A 155 -1.44 29.03 -3.62
CA GLY A 155 -0.11 28.71 -3.09
C GLY A 155 1.03 28.85 -4.11
N ASP A 156 0.74 28.54 -5.38
CA ASP A 156 1.69 28.71 -6.49
C ASP A 156 1.80 30.18 -6.93
N ALA A 157 0.68 30.92 -6.95
CA ALA A 157 0.69 32.36 -7.28
C ALA A 157 1.40 33.21 -6.21
N ALA A 158 1.28 32.87 -4.92
CA ALA A 158 1.93 33.60 -3.84
C ALA A 158 3.46 33.38 -3.78
N ASN A 159 3.98 32.30 -4.38
CA ASN A 159 5.42 32.04 -4.47
C ASN A 159 6.09 32.73 -5.67
N GLU A 160 5.33 33.13 -6.70
CA GLU A 160 5.87 33.84 -7.86
C GLU A 160 6.04 35.36 -7.61
N GLU A 161 5.27 35.98 -6.71
CA GLU A 161 5.37 37.42 -6.43
C GLU A 161 6.60 37.82 -5.57
N ASN A 162 7.32 36.87 -4.98
CA ASN A 162 8.46 37.17 -4.11
C ASN A 162 9.86 37.03 -4.76
N GLN A 163 9.94 36.95 -6.10
CA GLN A 163 11.23 36.90 -6.81
C GLN A 163 11.50 38.10 -7.74
N ASN A 164 11.06 39.31 -7.38
CA ASN A 164 11.46 40.50 -8.12
C ASN A 164 12.11 41.60 -7.26
N VAL A 165 13.40 41.40 -6.94
CA VAL A 165 14.35 42.51 -6.79
C VAL A 165 15.62 42.17 -7.59
N SER A 166 15.86 42.97 -8.64
CA SER A 166 16.87 42.80 -9.69
C SER A 166 18.33 42.86 -9.21
N ARG A 167 19.26 42.18 -9.93
CA ARG A 167 20.19 42.82 -10.89
C ARG A 167 21.17 41.86 -11.58
N ASP A 168 21.36 42.18 -12.87
CA ASP A 168 22.48 41.91 -13.78
C ASP A 168 22.75 40.50 -14.34
N GLY A 169 22.42 40.37 -15.65
CA GLY A 169 23.46 40.01 -16.62
C GLY A 169 23.33 38.66 -17.34
N GLY A 170 22.68 38.68 -18.52
CA GLY A 170 23.08 37.82 -19.65
C GLY A 170 22.38 36.47 -19.79
N TYR A 171 21.37 36.41 -20.65
CA TYR A 171 20.80 35.17 -21.17
C TYR A 171 21.80 34.44 -22.09
N LYS A 172 22.02 33.14 -21.85
CA LYS A 172 22.40 32.17 -22.89
C LYS A 172 21.69 30.83 -22.63
N SER A 173 20.74 30.51 -23.49
CA SER A 173 20.12 29.20 -23.61
C SER A 173 21.06 28.21 -24.31
N TYR A 174 21.19 26.98 -23.81
CA TYR A 174 21.65 25.84 -24.61
C TYR A 174 20.82 24.58 -24.29
N ASN A 175 20.19 24.05 -25.34
CA ASN A 175 19.81 22.65 -25.46
C ASN A 175 21.08 21.79 -25.56
N ARG A 176 21.17 20.70 -24.77
CA ARG A 176 21.53 19.32 -25.20
C ARG A 176 22.12 18.48 -24.06
N ASP A 177 21.63 17.25 -24.01
CA ASP A 177 22.39 16.00 -24.01
C ASP A 177 23.71 15.92 -23.23
N SER A 178 23.74 14.89 -22.37
CA SER A 178 24.85 13.95 -22.17
C SER A 178 26.07 14.39 -21.35
N ASN A 179 26.36 13.51 -20.40
CA ASN A 179 27.67 13.10 -19.88
C ASN A 179 28.38 14.00 -18.85
N TYR A 180 28.45 13.43 -17.65
CA TYR A 180 29.41 13.75 -16.58
C TYR A 180 30.85 13.79 -17.11
N ASN A 181 31.52 14.92 -16.90
CA ASN A 181 32.98 14.99 -16.78
C ASN A 181 33.36 16.08 -15.76
N ARG A 182 34.14 15.72 -14.74
CA ARG A 182 34.80 16.66 -13.82
C ARG A 182 36.18 17.02 -14.39
N TYR A 183 36.53 18.30 -14.36
CA TYR A 183 37.89 18.81 -14.64
C TYR A 183 38.54 19.34 -13.36
N ASN A 184 39.84 19.09 -13.20
CA ASN A 184 40.70 19.78 -12.22
C ASN A 184 41.54 20.87 -12.93
N ASN A 185 42.08 21.81 -12.17
CA ASN A 185 42.55 23.16 -12.56
C ASN A 185 43.68 23.30 -13.61
N ASP A 186 44.19 22.23 -14.22
CA ASP A 186 45.41 22.32 -15.04
C ASP A 186 45.21 21.92 -16.52
N GLY A 187 43.97 21.78 -16.99
CA GLY A 187 43.63 21.82 -18.42
C GLY A 187 44.05 20.63 -19.32
N GLU A 188 44.74 19.61 -18.82
CA GLU A 188 45.09 18.42 -19.64
C GLU A 188 44.11 17.25 -19.49
N GLN A 189 43.56 16.77 -20.61
CA GLN A 189 42.74 15.55 -20.68
C GLN A 189 43.61 14.29 -20.65
N ARG A 190 43.37 13.39 -19.68
CA ARG A 190 43.83 11.99 -19.76
C ARG A 190 42.63 11.05 -19.73
N PRO A 191 42.59 10.01 -20.58
CA PRO A 191 41.49 9.04 -20.60
C PRO A 191 41.46 8.23 -19.29
N TYR A 192 40.25 8.01 -18.78
CA TYR A 192 39.98 7.21 -17.58
C TYR A 192 40.49 5.77 -17.79
N ARG A 193 41.43 5.31 -16.95
CA ARG A 193 41.81 3.90 -16.84
C ARG A 193 41.18 3.31 -15.58
N PRO A 194 40.31 2.30 -15.68
CA PRO A 194 39.81 1.59 -14.50
C PRO A 194 40.98 0.93 -13.77
N ARG A 195 41.06 1.09 -12.45
CA ARG A 195 41.99 0.30 -11.63
C ARG A 195 41.55 -1.17 -11.67
N THR A 196 42.31 -2.00 -12.36
CA THR A 196 42.27 -3.46 -12.16
C THR A 196 42.74 -3.73 -10.72
N ASN A 197 41.86 -4.21 -9.87
CA ASN A 197 42.23 -4.68 -8.55
C ASN A 197 42.85 -6.07 -8.72
N SER A 198 44.17 -6.11 -8.90
CA SER A 198 44.96 -7.33 -8.82
C SER A 198 45.38 -7.55 -7.36
N TYR A 199 44.67 -8.41 -6.64
CA TYR A 199 45.26 -9.21 -5.57
C TYR A 199 44.72 -10.63 -5.66
N ASN A 200 45.58 -11.51 -6.16
CA ASN A 200 45.54 -12.95 -5.93
C ASN A 200 45.87 -13.22 -4.46
N ARG A 201 44.99 -13.91 -3.74
CA ARG A 201 45.25 -15.18 -3.06
C ARG A 201 43.96 -15.77 -2.52
#